data_AF-A0A3A5H782-F1
#
_entry.id   AF-A0A3A5H782-F1
#
_cell.length_a   1.000
_cell.length_b   1.000
_cell.length_c   1.000
_cell.angle_alpha   90.00
_cell.angle_beta   90.00
_cell.angle_gamma   90.00
#
_symmetry.space_group_name_H-M   'P 1'
#
loop_
_entity.id
_entity.type
_entity.pdbx_description
1 polymer ?
#
loop_
_entity_poly.entity_id
_entity_poly.type
_entity_poly.pdbx_seq_one_letter_code
_entity_poly.pdbx_strand_id
1 'polypeptide(L)'
;MNAKAEKPSGNDDVAVHASFAAATKQFNEKFSSVSSIATVLAAALTFFDIRSDGATRYFFVADGDELNPNVTVGEIAQDGSGHARSIKLSLRTETISGS
;
A
#
# COMPACT_ATOMS: atom_id res chain seq x y z
N MET A 1 24.46 6.50 19.36
CA MET A 1 23.15 6.57 18.68
C MET A 1 23.37 7.20 17.32
N ASN A 2 23.21 6.45 16.24
CA ASN A 2 23.14 6.96 14.85
C ASN A 2 22.53 5.84 13.99
N ALA A 3 21.20 5.74 13.98
CA ALA A 3 20.51 4.92 13.00
C ALA A 3 20.62 5.65 11.66
N LYS A 4 21.63 5.30 10.86
CA LYS A 4 21.66 5.64 9.44
C LYS A 4 20.38 5.07 8.84
N ALA A 5 19.53 5.91 8.28
CA ALA A 5 18.49 5.48 7.36
C ALA A 5 19.19 4.74 6.22
N GLU A 6 19.14 3.41 6.25
CA GLU A 6 19.53 2.57 5.13
C GLU A 6 18.64 2.97 3.96
N LYS A 7 19.24 3.62 2.95
CA LYS A 7 18.63 3.67 1.62
C LYS A 7 18.49 2.23 1.16
N PRO A 8 17.28 1.74 0.83
CA PRO A 8 17.13 0.39 0.30
C PRO A 8 18.00 0.28 -0.96
N SER A 9 18.90 -0.71 -0.95
CA SER A 9 19.72 -1.05 -2.10
C SER A 9 18.79 -1.54 -3.20
N GLY A 10 18.75 -0.82 -4.33
CA GLY A 10 17.68 -0.83 -5.33
C GLY A 10 17.48 -2.11 -6.17
N ASN A 11 17.69 -3.30 -5.61
CA ASN A 11 17.37 -4.58 -6.24
C ASN A 11 16.13 -5.27 -5.66
N ASP A 12 15.53 -4.74 -4.58
CA ASP A 12 14.35 -5.35 -3.93
C ASP A 12 13.16 -4.37 -3.80
N ASP A 13 13.14 -3.35 -4.66
CA ASP A 13 12.03 -2.41 -4.72
C ASP A 13 10.85 -3.02 -5.50
N VAL A 14 9.66 -2.90 -4.92
CA VAL A 14 8.38 -3.26 -5.52
C VAL A 14 7.66 -1.97 -5.92
N ALA A 15 7.26 -1.86 -7.18
CA ALA A 15 6.44 -0.74 -7.65
C ALA A 15 4.98 -0.97 -7.22
N VAL A 16 4.44 -0.05 -6.42
CA VAL A 16 3.08 -0.11 -5.91
C VAL A 16 2.22 0.91 -6.60
N HIS A 17 1.24 0.43 -7.35
CA HIS A 17 0.24 1.25 -8.02
C HIS A 17 -1.07 1.14 -7.24
N ALA A 18 -1.50 2.21 -6.57
CA ALA A 18 -2.80 2.24 -5.89
C ALA A 18 -3.76 3.23 -6.55
N SER A 19 -4.98 2.77 -6.82
CA SER A 19 -6.08 3.61 -7.28
C SER A 19 -7.11 3.78 -6.18
N PHE A 20 -7.64 4.99 -6.03
CA PHE A 20 -8.76 5.25 -5.13
C PHE A 20 -9.91 5.86 -5.93
N ALA A 21 -11.09 5.25 -5.88
CA ALA A 21 -12.24 5.68 -6.68
C ALA A 21 -12.69 7.12 -6.39
N ALA A 22 -12.47 7.60 -5.16
CA ALA A 22 -12.79 8.99 -4.79
C ALA A 22 -11.65 9.99 -5.09
N ALA A 23 -10.50 9.53 -5.58
CA ALA A 23 -9.39 10.39 -5.98
C ALA A 23 -9.27 10.48 -7.51
N THR A 24 -8.87 11.65 -7.99
CA THR A 24 -8.59 11.89 -9.43
C THR A 24 -7.16 11.51 -9.82
N LYS A 25 -6.31 11.22 -8.85
CA LYS A 25 -4.90 10.86 -9.03
C LYS A 25 -4.69 9.38 -8.70
N GLN A 26 -3.65 8.80 -9.28
CA GLN A 26 -3.19 7.46 -8.95
C GLN A 26 -1.91 7.57 -8.13
N PHE A 27 -1.80 6.72 -7.11
CA PHE A 27 -0.60 6.58 -6.31
C PHE A 27 0.34 5.59 -7.02
N ASN A 28 1.58 5.98 -7.25
CA ASN A 28 2.59 5.15 -7.90
C ASN A 28 3.95 5.41 -7.26
N GLU A 29 4.27 4.61 -6.26
CA GLU A 29 5.50 4.74 -5.48
C GLU A 29 6.21 3.39 -5.33
N LYS A 30 7.51 3.44 -5.07
CA LYS A 30 8.32 2.24 -4.86
C LYS A 30 8.52 2.02 -3.37
N PHE A 31 8.35 0.77 -2.96
CA PHE A 31 8.56 0.34 -1.59
C PHE A 31 9.57 -0.79 -1.56
N SER A 32 10.37 -0.87 -0.51
CA SER A 32 11.17 -2.07 -0.24
C SER A 32 10.24 -3.28 -0.08
N SER A 33 10.62 -4.44 -0.58
CA SER A 33 9.80 -5.66 -0.52
C SER A 33 9.38 -6.07 0.88
N VAL A 34 10.15 -5.73 1.91
CA VAL A 34 9.82 -6.01 3.31
C VAL A 34 8.85 -4.98 3.91
N SER A 35 8.47 -3.95 3.15
CA SER A 35 7.50 -2.95 3.62
C SER A 35 6.13 -3.57 3.73
N SER A 36 5.46 -3.33 4.85
CA SER A 36 4.10 -3.82 5.10
C SER A 36 3.05 -3.03 4.30
N ILE A 37 1.92 -3.67 4.02
CA ILE A 37 0.76 -3.02 3.41
C ILE A 37 0.20 -1.91 4.29
N ALA A 38 0.29 -2.02 5.62
CA ALA A 38 -0.02 -0.92 6.53
C ALA A 38 0.81 0.34 6.25
N THR A 39 2.10 0.19 5.94
CA THR A 39 2.99 1.30 5.61
C THR A 39 2.61 1.95 4.28
N VAL A 40 2.33 1.11 3.26
CA VAL A 40 1.82 1.58 1.97
C VAL A 40 0.51 2.33 2.13
N LEU A 41 -0.39 1.82 2.99
CA LEU A 41 -1.70 2.41 3.22
C LEU A 41 -1.55 3.79 3.84
N ALA A 42 -0.72 3.93 4.88
CA ALA A 42 -0.45 5.23 5.49
C ALA A 42 0.13 6.24 4.47
N ALA A 43 1.05 5.79 3.60
CA ALA A 43 1.61 6.64 2.55
C ALA A 43 0.56 7.05 1.50
N ALA A 44 -0.29 6.12 1.06
CA ALA A 44 -1.36 6.40 0.10
C ALA A 44 -2.42 7.34 0.67
N LEU A 45 -2.84 7.14 1.93
CA LEU A 45 -3.77 8.07 2.60
C LEU A 45 -3.18 9.48 2.69
N THR A 46 -1.89 9.59 3.01
CA THR A 46 -1.18 10.87 3.03
C THR A 46 -1.13 11.50 1.63
N PHE A 47 -0.82 10.73 0.59
CA PHE A 47 -0.77 11.19 -0.80
C PHE A 47 -2.13 11.69 -1.31
N PHE A 48 -3.22 11.03 -0.90
CA PHE A 48 -4.58 11.43 -1.25
C PHE A 48 -5.16 12.53 -0.33
N ASP A 49 -4.38 13.07 0.62
CA ASP A 49 -4.82 14.03 1.64
C ASP A 49 -6.03 13.53 2.45
N ILE A 50 -6.11 12.22 2.65
CA ILE A 50 -7.21 11.59 3.39
C ILE A 50 -6.90 11.67 4.88
N ARG A 51 -7.78 12.37 5.61
CA ARG A 51 -7.76 12.40 7.07
C ARG A 51 -8.68 11.31 7.62
N SER A 52 -8.19 10.57 8.61
CA SER A 52 -9.04 9.64 9.35
C SER A 52 -10.08 10.44 10.14
N ASP A 53 -11.35 10.14 9.90
CA ASP A 53 -12.50 10.71 10.59
C ASP A 53 -12.94 9.84 11.79
N GLY A 54 -12.25 8.70 12.03
CA GLY A 54 -12.61 7.71 13.04
C GLY A 54 -13.87 6.89 12.74
N ALA A 55 -14.58 7.21 11.65
CA ALA A 55 -15.79 6.53 11.21
C ALA A 55 -15.58 5.72 9.92
N THR A 56 -14.45 5.90 9.24
CA THR A 56 -14.13 5.25 7.98
C THR A 56 -12.89 4.38 8.12
N ARG A 57 -13.03 3.07 7.83
CA ARG A 57 -11.92 2.15 7.67
C ARG A 57 -11.43 2.19 6.23
N TYR A 58 -10.13 2.40 6.06
CA TYR A 58 -9.47 2.32 4.77
C TYR A 58 -8.68 1.02 4.68
N PHE A 59 -8.76 0.33 3.55
CA PHE A 59 -8.04 -0.92 3.31
C PHE A 59 -7.75 -1.10 1.82
N PHE A 60 -6.75 -1.90 1.51
CA PHE A 60 -6.43 -2.25 0.12
C PHE A 60 -7.04 -3.58 -0.27
N VAL A 61 -7.44 -3.63 -1.54
CA VAL A 61 -7.88 -4.85 -2.22
C VAL A 61 -6.93 -5.13 -3.38
N ALA A 62 -6.52 -6.38 -3.53
CA ALA A 62 -5.85 -6.90 -4.72
C ALA A 62 -6.62 -8.12 -5.22
N ASP A 63 -6.81 -8.22 -6.53
CA ASP A 63 -7.52 -9.34 -7.19
C ASP A 63 -8.93 -9.67 -6.65
N GLY A 64 -9.55 -8.73 -5.93
CA GLY A 64 -10.89 -8.88 -5.34
C GLY A 64 -10.89 -9.17 -3.83
N ASP A 65 -9.73 -9.48 -3.26
CA ASP A 65 -9.57 -9.80 -1.84
C ASP A 65 -8.95 -8.66 -1.04
N GLU A 66 -9.46 -8.44 0.17
CA GLU A 66 -8.83 -7.51 1.12
C GLU A 66 -7.46 -8.03 1.55
N LEU A 67 -6.45 -7.16 1.45
CA LEU A 67 -5.10 -7.47 1.86
C LEU A 67 -4.93 -7.32 3.37
N ASN A 68 -4.27 -8.30 3.97
CA ASN A 68 -3.87 -8.21 5.37
C ASN A 68 -2.83 -7.07 5.55
N PRO A 69 -3.05 -6.11 6.47
CA PRO A 69 -2.12 -4.98 6.66
C PRO A 69 -0.71 -5.40 7.10
N ASN A 70 -0.55 -6.60 7.65
CA ASN A 70 0.72 -7.12 8.13
C ASN A 70 1.53 -7.84 7.04
N VAL A 71 0.94 -8.19 5.90
CA VAL A 71 1.71 -8.79 4.81
C VAL A 71 2.58 -7.73 4.14
N THR A 72 3.69 -8.18 3.57
CA THR A 72 4.64 -7.30 2.89
C THR A 72 4.33 -7.18 1.39
N VAL A 73 4.75 -6.06 0.79
CA VAL A 73 4.60 -5.86 -0.66
C VAL A 73 5.36 -6.90 -1.47
N GLY A 74 6.46 -7.43 -0.92
CA GLY A 74 7.24 -8.50 -1.51
C GLY A 74 6.50 -9.82 -1.56
N GLU A 75 5.76 -10.17 -0.50
CA GLU A 75 4.93 -11.39 -0.47
C GLU A 75 3.82 -11.33 -1.53
N ILE A 76 3.19 -10.17 -1.70
CA ILE A 76 2.14 -9.98 -2.73
C ILE A 76 2.75 -9.99 -4.13
N ALA A 77 3.91 -9.35 -4.30
CA ALA A 77 4.58 -9.28 -5.59
C ALA A 77 5.19 -10.61 -6.04
N GLN A 78 5.43 -11.55 -5.12
CA GLN A 78 6.03 -12.85 -5.42
C GLN A 78 5.10 -13.79 -6.21
N ASP A 79 3.79 -13.55 -6.21
CA ASP A 79 2.83 -14.30 -7.02
C ASP A 79 2.94 -13.94 -8.52
N GLY A 80 3.52 -12.77 -8.84
CA GLY A 80 3.76 -12.29 -10.19
C GLY A 80 5.10 -12.76 -10.76
N SER A 81 5.07 -13.73 -11.67
CA SER A 81 6.26 -14.19 -12.40
C SER A 81 6.86 -13.09 -13.29
N GLY A 82 7.87 -12.34 -12.82
CA GLY A 82 8.57 -11.36 -13.66
C GLY A 82 9.71 -10.57 -12.99
N HIS A 83 10.72 -10.22 -13.78
CA HIS A 83 11.94 -9.47 -13.39
C HIS A 83 11.69 -8.03 -12.86
N ALA A 84 10.45 -7.54 -12.86
CA ALA A 84 10.04 -6.28 -12.27
C ALA A 84 8.79 -6.52 -11.40
N ARG A 85 8.97 -6.50 -10.08
CA ARG A 85 7.89 -6.70 -9.11
C ARG A 85 7.00 -5.46 -9.07
N SER A 86 5.78 -5.58 -9.55
CA SER A 86 4.77 -4.52 -9.47
C SER A 86 3.46 -5.07 -8.95
N ILE A 87 2.81 -4.36 -8.03
CA ILE A 87 1.49 -4.71 -7.50
C ILE A 87 0.49 -3.61 -7.82
N LYS A 88 -0.74 -4.01 -8.13
CA LYS A 88 -1.88 -3.10 -8.35
C LYS A 88 -2.85 -3.25 -7.19
N LEU A 89 -3.11 -2.16 -6.51
CA LEU A 89 -3.96 -2.09 -5.34
C LEU A 89 -5.15 -1.17 -5.60
N SER A 90 -6.31 -1.56 -5.09
CA SER A 90 -7.49 -0.70 -5.05
C SER A 90 -7.73 -0.27 -3.60
N LEU A 91 -7.64 1.03 -3.33
CA LEU A 91 -8.03 1.57 -2.03
C LEU A 91 -9.56 1.55 -1.93
N ARG A 92 -10.06 0.94 -0.87
CA ARG A 92 -11.48 0.86 -0.53
C ARG A 92 -11.72 1.45 0.85
N THR A 93 -12.97 1.82 1.07
CA THR A 93 -13.46 2.43 2.31
C THR A 93 -14.69 1.70 2.77
N GLU A 94 -14.76 1.43 4.07
CA GLU A 94 -15.93 0.90 4.75
C GLU A 94 -16.30 1.83 5.90
N THR A 95 -17.57 2.24 5.97
CA THR A 95 -18.07 3.04 7.10
C THR A 95 -18.29 2.13 8.30
N ILE A 96 -17.57 2.40 9.39
CA ILE A 96 -17.74 1.75 10.68
C ILE A 96 -18.93 2.43 11.38
N SER A 97 -20.15 2.12 10.94
CA SER A 97 -21.34 2.51 11.70
C SER A 97 -21.43 1.63 12.94
N GLY A 98 -21.15 2.20 14.11
CA GLY A 98 -21.52 1.62 15.39
C GLY A 98 -23.02 1.37 15.39
N SER A 99 -23.42 0.10 15.40
CA SER A 99 -24.80 -0.31 15.68
C SER A 99 -25.10 -0.18 17.16
#